data_AF-F8WYP6-F1
#
_entry.id   AF-F8WYP6-F1
#
_cell.length_a   1.000
_cell.length_b   1.000
_cell.length_c   1.000
_cell.angle_alpha   90.00
_cell.angle_beta   90.00
_cell.angle_gamma   90.00
#
_symmetry.space_group_name_H-M   'P 1'
#
loop_
_entity.id
_entity.type
_entity.pdbx_description
1 polymer ?
#
loop_
_entity_poly.entity_id
_entity_poly.type
_entity_poly.pdbx_seq_one_letter_code
_entity_poly.pdbx_strand_id
1 'polypeptide(L)'
;MGLDSLIENCISFFQKNRYRSGSITDYEVLWNVGIRSYMSKHNLDLYNPNVGQAFLEEVTCNRSLEELSYRERSKIRSIRILDDYLLYGYIRKRG
;
A
#
# COMPACT_ATOMS: atom_id res chain seq x y z
N MET A 1 4.25 9.80 -8.24
CA MET A 1 4.08 8.84 -9.37
C MET A 1 2.60 8.56 -9.52
N GLY A 2 2.09 8.24 -10.71
CA GLY A 2 0.72 7.74 -10.84
C GLY A 2 0.56 6.43 -10.04
N LEU A 3 -0.57 6.27 -9.35
CA LEU A 3 -0.79 5.11 -8.48
C LEU A 3 -0.75 3.80 -9.28
N ASP A 4 -1.36 3.77 -10.46
CA ASP A 4 -1.37 2.58 -11.34
C ASP A 4 0.04 2.14 -11.71
N SER A 5 0.89 3.07 -12.18
CA SER A 5 2.28 2.77 -12.50
C SER A 5 3.06 2.29 -11.28
N LEU A 6 2.78 2.83 -10.09
CA LEU A 6 3.44 2.37 -8.86
C LEU A 6 3.01 0.95 -8.47
N ILE A 7 1.72 0.61 -8.63
CA ILE A 7 1.19 -0.73 -8.40
C ILE A 7 1.81 -1.73 -9.37
N GLU A 8 1.84 -1.41 -10.67
CA GLU A 8 2.45 -2.25 -11.70
C GLU A 8 3.93 -2.53 -11.42
N ASN A 9 4.67 -1.52 -10.96
CA ASN A 9 6.05 -1.67 -10.57
C ASN A 9 6.23 -2.56 -9.33
N CYS A 10 5.36 -2.44 -8.32
CA CYS A 10 5.34 -3.32 -7.16
C CYS A 10 5.03 -4.78 -7.56
N ILE A 11 4.03 -4.99 -8.43
CA ILE A 11 3.68 -6.33 -8.95
C ILE A 11 4.87 -6.94 -9.70
N SER A 12 5.51 -6.15 -10.57
CA SER A 12 6.72 -6.56 -11.30
C SER A 12 7.84 -6.97 -10.34
N PHE A 13 8.02 -6.22 -9.25
CA PHE A 13 8.98 -6.57 -8.20
C PHE A 13 8.64 -7.89 -7.51
N PHE A 14 7.36 -8.10 -7.14
CA PHE A 14 6.91 -9.34 -6.51
C PHE A 14 7.14 -10.57 -7.39
N GLN A 15 6.80 -10.48 -8.68
CA GLN A 15 7.00 -11.54 -9.65
C GLN A 15 8.48 -11.90 -9.79
N LYS A 16 9.35 -10.88 -9.93
CA LYS A 16 10.82 -11.07 -10.01
C LYS A 16 11.37 -11.74 -8.75
N ASN A 17 10.79 -11.45 -7.58
CA ASN A 17 11.21 -12.01 -6.29
C ASN A 17 10.44 -13.27 -5.88
N ARG A 18 9.71 -13.92 -6.79
CA ARG A 18 8.98 -15.19 -6.58
C ARG A 18 7.99 -15.16 -5.40
N TYR A 19 7.32 -14.04 -5.20
CA TYR A 19 6.18 -13.98 -4.30
C TYR A 19 5.06 -14.92 -4.79
N ARG A 20 4.27 -15.48 -3.87
CA ARG A 20 3.13 -16.32 -4.22
C ARG A 20 2.07 -15.49 -4.92
N SER A 21 1.43 -16.04 -5.96
CA SER A 21 0.36 -15.37 -6.71
C SER A 21 -0.76 -14.85 -5.81
N GLY A 22 -1.21 -15.68 -4.85
CA GLY A 22 -2.22 -15.27 -3.88
C GLY A 22 -1.83 -14.02 -3.09
N SER A 23 -0.57 -13.91 -2.66
CA SER A 23 -0.09 -12.72 -1.94
C SER A 23 -0.05 -11.47 -2.83
N ILE A 24 0.25 -11.62 -4.12
CA ILE A 24 0.22 -10.51 -5.09
C ILE A 24 -1.23 -10.03 -5.25
N THR A 25 -2.17 -10.95 -5.47
CA THR A 25 -3.60 -10.65 -5.59
C THR A 25 -4.14 -9.97 -4.32
N ASP A 26 -3.74 -10.43 -3.13
CA ASP A 26 -4.16 -9.81 -1.87
C ASP A 26 -3.73 -8.33 -1.78
N TYR A 27 -2.48 -8.00 -2.15
CA TYR A 27 -2.00 -6.62 -2.15
C TYR A 27 -2.71 -5.76 -3.19
N GLU A 28 -2.94 -6.29 -4.38
CA GLU A 28 -3.66 -5.58 -5.44
C GLU A 28 -5.09 -5.22 -5.00
N VAL A 29 -5.81 -6.17 -4.39
CA VAL A 29 -7.14 -5.92 -3.82
C VAL A 29 -7.07 -4.85 -2.74
N LEU A 30 -6.10 -4.93 -1.81
CA LEU A 30 -5.92 -3.94 -0.74
C LEU A 30 -5.68 -2.52 -1.28
N TRP A 31 -4.93 -2.36 -2.37
CA TRP A 31 -4.70 -1.05 -2.99
C TRP A 31 -5.94 -0.54 -3.71
N ASN A 32 -6.64 -1.40 -4.45
CA ASN A 32 -7.83 -1.02 -5.20
C ASN A 32 -9.00 -0.60 -4.30
N VAL A 33 -9.27 -1.33 -3.22
CA VAL A 33 -10.36 -0.99 -2.29
C VAL A 33 -9.95 -0.01 -1.19
N GLY A 34 -8.63 0.20 -1.01
CA GLY A 34 -8.06 1.08 -0.01
C GLY A 34 -7.65 2.41 -0.60
N ILE A 35 -6.34 2.54 -0.85
CA ILE A 35 -5.71 3.82 -1.22
C ILE A 35 -6.25 4.42 -2.52
N ARG A 36 -6.61 3.60 -3.51
CA ARG A 36 -7.21 4.09 -4.77
C ARG A 36 -8.54 4.78 -4.51
N SER A 37 -9.41 4.15 -3.70
CA SER A 37 -10.70 4.73 -3.31
C SER A 37 -10.52 6.03 -2.54
N TYR A 38 -9.55 6.07 -1.62
CA TYR A 38 -9.18 7.28 -0.89
C TYR A 38 -8.72 8.40 -1.84
N MET A 39 -7.77 8.13 -2.74
CA MET A 39 -7.27 9.13 -3.68
C MET A 39 -8.37 9.66 -4.59
N SER A 40 -9.26 8.79 -5.08
CA SER A 40 -10.43 9.19 -5.87
C SER A 40 -11.38 10.11 -5.10
N LYS A 41 -11.73 9.75 -3.85
CA LYS A 41 -12.56 10.57 -2.95
C LYS A 41 -11.98 11.97 -2.70
N HIS A 42 -10.66 12.09 -2.70
CA HIS A 42 -9.94 13.32 -2.41
C HIS A 42 -9.41 14.05 -3.66
N ASN A 43 -9.76 13.61 -4.88
CA ASN A 43 -9.28 14.15 -6.15
C ASN A 43 -7.74 14.24 -6.23
N LEU A 44 -7.05 13.16 -5.82
CA LEU A 44 -5.60 13.06 -5.82
C LEU A 44 -5.12 12.23 -7.01
N ASP A 45 -4.39 12.86 -7.93
CA ASP A 45 -3.89 12.18 -9.13
C ASP A 45 -2.57 11.43 -8.91
N LEU A 46 -1.74 11.93 -7.97
CA LEU A 46 -0.38 11.43 -7.75
C LEU A 46 -0.23 10.86 -6.35
N TYR A 47 0.28 9.62 -6.29
CA TYR A 47 0.69 9.03 -5.03
C TYR A 47 2.05 9.59 -4.59
N ASN A 48 2.14 9.90 -3.30
CA ASN A 48 3.36 10.22 -2.56
C ASN A 48 3.19 9.76 -1.09
N PRO A 49 4.27 9.71 -0.28
CA PRO A 49 4.20 9.20 1.08
C PRO A 49 3.25 9.98 2.01
N ASN A 50 2.99 11.27 1.76
CA ASN A 50 2.04 12.05 2.56
C ASN A 50 0.59 11.59 2.31
N VAL A 51 0.26 11.21 1.06
CA VAL A 51 -1.04 10.61 0.73
C VAL A 51 -1.22 9.26 1.41
N GLY A 52 -0.18 8.43 1.39
CA GLY A 52 -0.15 7.17 2.13
C GLY A 52 -0.39 7.38 3.62
N GLN A 53 0.34 8.31 4.24
CA GLN A 53 0.21 8.65 5.65
C GLN A 53 -1.19 9.16 6.01
N ALA A 54 -1.77 10.08 5.24
CA ALA A 54 -3.10 10.60 5.48
C ALA A 54 -4.19 9.52 5.39
N PHE A 55 -4.05 8.57 4.45
CA PHE A 55 -4.92 7.40 4.41
C PHE A 55 -4.75 6.50 5.64
N LEU A 56 -3.50 6.30 6.11
CA LEU A 56 -3.26 5.51 7.32
C LEU A 56 -3.85 6.16 8.56
N GLU A 57 -3.87 7.48 8.66
CA GLU A 57 -4.54 8.21 9.74
C GLU A 57 -6.05 7.99 9.74
N GLU A 58 -6.70 7.95 8.57
CA GLU A 58 -8.12 7.58 8.46
C GLU A 58 -8.36 6.10 8.86
N VAL A 59 -7.45 5.20 8.49
CA VAL A 59 -7.53 3.78 8.86
C VAL A 59 -7.35 3.56 10.36
N THR A 60 -6.40 4.24 11.00
CA THR A 60 -6.12 4.05 12.43
C THR A 60 -7.12 4.76 13.31
N CYS A 61 -7.63 5.93 12.91
CA CYS A 61 -8.55 6.74 13.71
C CYS A 61 -8.03 6.93 15.15
N ASN A 62 -6.76 7.31 15.29
CA ASN A 62 -6.03 7.49 16.57
C ASN A 62 -5.89 6.25 17.46
N ARG A 63 -6.17 5.05 16.94
CA ARG A 63 -5.93 3.78 17.66
C ARG A 63 -4.49 3.31 17.51
N SER A 64 -3.99 2.66 18.55
CA SER A 64 -2.71 1.94 18.56
C SER A 64 -2.74 0.71 17.64
N LEU A 65 -1.57 0.19 17.27
CA LEU A 65 -1.47 -0.99 16.39
C LEU A 65 -2.13 -2.22 17.02
N GLU A 66 -2.05 -2.34 18.35
CA GLU A 66 -2.60 -3.42 19.17
C GLU A 66 -4.12 -3.49 19.05
N GLU A 67 -4.78 -2.34 18.91
CA GLU A 67 -6.23 -2.20 18.78
C GLU A 67 -6.74 -2.43 17.35
N LEU A 68 -5.84 -2.47 16.36
CA LEU A 68 -6.22 -2.67 14.96
C LEU A 68 -6.52 -4.12 14.65
N SER A 69 -7.59 -4.33 13.88
CA SER A 69 -7.91 -5.60 13.27
C SER A 69 -6.82 -6.06 12.29
N TYR A 70 -6.81 -7.35 12.00
CA TYR A 70 -5.94 -7.92 10.97
C TYR A 70 -6.07 -7.18 9.63
N ARG A 71 -7.29 -6.82 9.23
CA ARG A 71 -7.55 -6.13 7.95
C ARG A 71 -6.94 -4.73 7.92
N GLU A 72 -7.02 -3.98 9.01
CA GLU A 72 -6.41 -2.66 9.13
C GLU A 72 -4.88 -2.74 9.13
N ARG A 73 -4.31 -3.72 9.84
CA ARG A 73 -2.87 -3.99 9.81
C ARG A 73 -2.37 -4.38 8.41
N SER A 74 -3.19 -5.11 7.63
CA SER A 74 -2.88 -5.45 6.24
C SER A 74 -2.89 -4.22 5.32
N LYS A 75 -3.80 -3.27 5.51
CA LYS A 75 -3.76 -1.96 4.82
C LYS A 75 -2.50 -1.18 5.16
N ILE A 76 -2.11 -1.12 6.44
CA ILE A 76 -0.85 -0.47 6.85
C ILE A 76 0.35 -1.10 6.14
N ARG A 77 0.39 -2.43 6.09
CA ARG A 77 1.46 -3.15 5.41
C ARG A 77 1.48 -2.88 3.91
N SER A 78 0.31 -2.80 3.26
CA SER A 78 0.24 -2.55 1.82
C SER A 78 0.70 -1.13 1.45
N ILE A 79 0.44 -0.12 2.29
CA ILE A 79 0.96 1.24 2.08
C ILE A 79 2.48 1.29 2.22
N ARG A 80 3.03 0.65 3.25
CA ARG A 80 4.48 0.58 3.46
C ARG A 80 5.22 -0.01 2.24
N ILE A 81 4.59 -0.93 1.53
CA ILE A 81 5.15 -1.51 0.30
C ILE A 81 5.23 -0.47 -0.82
N LEU A 82 4.14 0.30 -1.03
CA LEU A 82 4.12 1.38 -2.00
C LEU A 82 5.19 2.42 -1.69
N ASP A 83 5.31 2.81 -0.42
CA ASP A 83 6.32 3.77 0.02
C ASP A 83 7.75 3.25 -0.16
N ASP A 84 8.02 2.01 0.24
CA ASP A 84 9.34 1.40 0.08
C ASP A 84 9.74 1.35 -1.39
N TYR A 85 8.83 0.90 -2.27
CA TYR A 85 9.13 0.84 -3.69
C TYR A 85 9.31 2.24 -4.29
N LEU A 86 8.45 3.20 -3.94
CA LEU A 86 8.53 4.57 -4.43
C LEU A 86 9.84 5.25 -4.01
N LEU A 87 10.30 5.04 -2.78
CA LEU A 87 11.47 5.70 -2.20
C LEU A 87 12.79 5.03 -2.59
N TYR A 88 12.82 3.70 -2.67
CA TYR A 88 14.06 2.93 -2.80
C TYR A 88 14.15 2.10 -4.08
N GLY A 89 13.03 1.90 -4.81
CA GLY A 89 12.96 0.99 -5.95
C GLY A 89 12.95 -0.50 -5.56
N TYR A 90 12.87 -0.83 -4.27
CA TYR A 90 12.75 -2.18 -3.76
C TYR A 90 11.94 -2.23 -2.47
N ILE A 91 11.33 -3.38 -2.19
CA ILE A 91 10.56 -3.61 -0.96
C ILE A 91 11.48 -4.21 0.08
N ARG A 92 11.59 -3.56 1.24
CA ARG A 92 12.48 -4.04 2.31
C ARG A 92 11.89 -5.31 2.91
N LYS A 93 12.69 -6.37 2.99
CA LYS A 93 12.36 -7.53 3.84
C LYS A 93 12.38 -7.03 5.28
N ARG A 94 11.25 -7.15 5.98
CA ARG A 94 11.27 -7.03 7.44
C ARG A 94 11.64 -8.39 8.02
N GLY A 95 12.65 -8.38 8.89
CA GLY A 95 12.91 -9.46 9.82
C GLY A 95 11.79 -9.62 10.84
#